data_AF-A0A368X961-F1
#
_entry.id   AF-A0A368X961-F1
#
_cell.length_a   1.000
_cell.length_b   1.000
_cell.length_c   1.000
_cell.angle_alpha   90.00
_cell.angle_beta   90.00
_cell.angle_gamma   90.00
#
_symmetry.space_group_name_H-M   'P 1'
#
loop_
_entity.id
_entity.type
_entity.pdbx_description
1 polymer ?
#
loop_
_entity_poly.entity_id
_entity_poly.type
_entity_poly.pdbx_seq_one_letter_code
_entity_poly.pdbx_strand_id
1 'polypeptide(L)'
;MSTPRAKSVTPKREMSTPTAHAQDTVRAKPAARGRIGRTVKLKAAASASVWVSKSRTVNIRNADYLSLFKEDPLAQVGLVKQGVAPMVIDGLAGGMKVSKDKLLATLGLRRETIRRRAKANESLSIEESSRVLGIGRLIGQVQAIVETSGNPDGFDAAAWVGAWLDRPLPALGGQRPAELMDTAEGQAVVASMILRSQSGAFA
;
A
#
# COMPACT_ATOMS: atom_id res chain seq x y z
N MET A 1 23.08 72.79 -48.69
CA MET A 1 23.12 73.22 -47.27
C MET A 1 22.92 71.99 -46.38
N SER A 2 23.81 71.85 -45.39
CA SER A 2 23.76 70.99 -44.18
C SER A 2 23.98 69.46 -44.29
N THR A 3 25.22 69.06 -43.99
CA THR A 3 25.71 67.84 -43.30
C THR A 3 25.30 67.84 -41.80
N PRO A 4 25.70 66.89 -40.90
CA PRO A 4 26.06 65.44 -40.97
C PRO A 4 25.46 64.61 -39.79
N ARG A 5 25.82 63.32 -39.61
CA ARG A 5 26.61 62.80 -38.44
C ARG A 5 26.52 61.26 -38.27
N ALA A 6 27.71 60.67 -38.17
CA ALA A 6 28.01 59.26 -37.94
C ALA A 6 27.81 58.79 -36.48
N LYS A 7 27.67 57.47 -36.29
CA LYS A 7 28.36 56.73 -35.22
C LYS A 7 28.82 55.34 -35.69
N SER A 8 30.12 55.15 -35.52
CA SER A 8 30.96 53.96 -35.62
C SER A 8 30.73 53.00 -34.45
N VAL A 9 31.07 51.71 -34.61
CA VAL A 9 32.05 50.93 -33.81
C VAL A 9 32.24 49.53 -34.44
N THR A 10 33.49 49.23 -34.79
CA THR A 10 34.14 47.91 -35.01
C THR A 10 35.24 47.76 -33.92
N PRO A 11 36.08 46.70 -33.78
CA PRO A 11 36.05 45.29 -34.21
C PRO A 11 36.60 44.25 -33.15
N LYS A 12 36.47 42.95 -33.46
CA LYS A 12 37.45 41.80 -33.46
C LYS A 12 38.58 41.68 -32.41
N ARG A 13 38.70 40.51 -31.73
CA ARG A 13 39.96 39.71 -31.60
C ARG A 13 39.77 38.31 -30.99
N GLU A 14 40.60 37.37 -31.48
CA GLU A 14 40.73 35.96 -31.11
C GLU A 14 41.63 35.68 -29.88
N MET A 15 41.65 34.39 -29.51
CA MET A 15 42.67 33.56 -28.82
C MET A 15 42.72 33.56 -27.29
N SER A 16 42.52 32.35 -26.70
CA SER A 16 43.48 31.67 -25.80
C SER A 16 43.01 30.27 -25.37
N THR A 17 43.79 29.24 -25.70
CA THR A 17 44.08 28.04 -24.88
C THR A 17 45.48 28.25 -24.29
N PRO A 18 45.92 27.70 -23.12
CA PRO A 18 45.93 26.26 -22.81
C PRO A 18 45.93 25.88 -21.29
N THR A 19 46.18 24.58 -21.02
CA THR A 19 46.82 23.99 -19.82
C THR A 19 45.96 23.13 -18.89
N ALA A 20 46.24 21.82 -18.98
CA ALA A 20 45.95 20.81 -17.99
C ALA A 20 46.95 20.88 -16.81
N HIS A 21 46.45 20.73 -15.58
CA HIS A 21 47.27 20.44 -14.40
C HIS A 21 46.72 19.22 -13.64
N ALA A 22 47.66 18.59 -12.93
CA ALA A 22 47.67 17.22 -12.47
C ALA A 22 46.85 16.96 -11.18
N GLN A 23 46.40 15.71 -11.09
CA GLN A 23 46.42 14.78 -9.95
C GLN A 23 46.22 15.34 -8.53
N ASP A 24 45.18 14.84 -7.85
CA ASP A 24 45.34 14.41 -6.46
C ASP A 24 44.41 13.22 -6.15
N THR A 25 45.02 12.05 -5.98
CA THR A 25 44.38 10.82 -5.54
C THR A 25 44.25 10.83 -4.02
N VAL A 26 43.07 11.16 -3.49
CA VAL A 26 42.77 10.92 -2.06
C VAL A 26 41.99 9.61 -1.93
N ARG A 27 42.73 8.58 -1.54
CA ARG A 27 42.26 7.29 -1.05
C ARG A 27 41.36 7.49 0.18
N ALA A 28 40.05 7.49 0.00
CA ALA A 28 39.09 7.49 1.09
C ALA A 28 39.04 6.11 1.78
N LYS A 29 39.54 6.07 3.02
CA LYS A 29 39.43 4.98 4.00
C LYS A 29 37.95 4.67 4.26
N PRO A 30 37.51 3.39 4.35
CA PRO A 30 36.13 3.11 4.70
C PRO A 30 35.90 3.48 6.16
N ALA A 31 35.10 4.52 6.39
CA ALA A 31 34.59 4.88 7.70
C ALA A 31 33.70 3.73 8.21
N ALA A 32 33.98 3.31 9.44
CA ALA A 32 33.25 2.26 10.13
C ALA A 32 31.74 2.50 10.05
N ARG A 33 31.00 1.50 9.54
CA ARG A 33 29.54 1.45 9.59
C ARG A 33 29.10 1.54 11.04
N GLY A 34 28.69 2.73 11.45
CA GLY A 34 27.96 2.97 12.68
C GLY A 34 26.80 2.00 12.75
N ARG A 35 26.74 1.26 13.86
CA ARG A 35 25.70 0.29 14.18
C ARG A 35 24.41 1.05 14.49
N ILE A 36 23.67 1.44 13.45
CA ILE A 36 22.34 2.01 13.61
C ILE A 36 21.34 0.86 13.66
N GLY A 37 20.70 0.67 14.80
CA GLY A 37 19.65 -0.32 14.94
C GLY A 37 19.37 -0.72 16.37
N ARG A 38 19.11 0.25 17.24
CA ARG A 38 18.36 -0.01 18.48
C ARG A 38 16.96 -0.41 18.05
N THR A 39 16.71 -1.71 17.91
CA THR A 39 15.38 -2.25 17.65
C THR A 39 14.50 -1.90 18.85
N VAL A 40 13.64 -0.90 18.69
CA VAL A 40 12.52 -0.69 19.59
C VAL A 40 11.63 -1.93 19.40
N LYS A 41 11.68 -2.86 20.35
CA LYS A 41 10.73 -3.97 20.44
C LYS A 41 9.36 -3.35 20.73
N LEU A 42 8.64 -2.95 19.68
CA LEU A 42 7.22 -2.69 19.77
C LEU A 42 6.58 -4.00 20.22
N LYS A 43 6.05 -4.03 21.44
CA LYS A 43 5.16 -5.09 21.89
C LYS A 43 4.03 -5.17 20.88
N ALA A 44 4.02 -6.21 20.05
CA ALA A 44 2.87 -6.53 19.24
C ALA A 44 1.69 -6.67 20.20
N ALA A 45 0.65 -5.85 20.01
CA ALA A 45 -0.59 -5.99 20.74
C ALA A 45 -1.06 -7.46 20.58
N ALA A 46 -1.61 -8.03 21.65
CA ALA A 46 -1.96 -9.45 21.68
C ALA A 46 -2.90 -9.85 20.52
N SER A 47 -3.74 -8.92 20.02
CA SER A 47 -4.66 -9.16 18.90
C SER A 47 -3.96 -9.20 17.53
N ALA A 48 -2.90 -8.42 17.34
CA ALA A 48 -1.99 -8.44 16.21
C ALA A 48 -1.31 -9.82 16.06
N SER A 49 -0.97 -10.46 17.18
CA SER A 49 -0.42 -11.83 17.22
C SER A 49 -1.48 -12.90 16.91
N VAL A 50 -2.75 -12.65 17.25
CA VAL A 50 -3.88 -13.53 16.91
C VAL A 50 -4.13 -13.53 15.40
N TRP A 51 -4.07 -12.36 14.74
CA TRP A 51 -4.23 -12.30 13.28
C TRP A 51 -3.08 -12.98 12.55
N VAL A 52 -1.82 -12.72 12.93
CA VAL A 52 -0.65 -13.40 12.33
C VAL A 52 -0.70 -14.92 12.54
N SER A 53 -1.18 -15.40 13.69
CA SER A 53 -1.28 -16.83 14.00
C SER A 53 -2.46 -17.50 13.30
N LYS A 54 -3.65 -16.89 13.35
CA LYS A 54 -4.86 -17.41 12.69
C LYS A 54 -4.76 -17.34 11.19
N SER A 55 -4.12 -16.33 10.62
CA SER A 55 -3.99 -16.17 9.18
C SER A 55 -3.06 -17.22 8.53
N ARG A 56 -2.26 -17.94 9.34
CA ARG A 56 -1.58 -19.17 8.90
C ARG A 56 -2.55 -20.34 8.68
N THR A 57 -3.72 -20.30 9.30
CA THR A 57 -4.82 -21.21 9.04
C THR A 57 -5.79 -20.53 8.08
N VAL A 58 -6.12 -21.14 6.95
CA VAL A 58 -6.90 -20.54 5.84
C VAL A 58 -8.31 -20.03 6.27
N ASN A 59 -8.71 -20.26 7.52
CA ASN A 59 -9.99 -19.86 8.08
C ASN A 59 -9.90 -18.50 8.80
N ILE A 60 -10.36 -17.44 8.15
CA ILE A 60 -10.47 -16.08 8.72
C ILE A 60 -11.94 -15.75 8.90
N ARG A 61 -12.35 -15.32 10.11
CA ARG A 61 -13.74 -14.99 10.44
C ARG A 61 -13.97 -13.48 10.50
N ASN A 62 -15.24 -13.03 10.48
CA ASN A 62 -15.59 -11.61 10.59
C ASN A 62 -15.00 -10.92 11.84
N ALA A 63 -15.01 -11.62 12.98
CA ALA A 63 -14.40 -11.12 14.21
C ALA A 63 -12.89 -10.86 14.09
N ASP A 64 -12.19 -11.64 13.25
CA ASP A 64 -10.76 -11.45 13.00
C ASP A 64 -10.51 -10.18 12.18
N TYR A 65 -11.35 -9.89 11.17
CA TYR A 65 -11.27 -8.64 10.41
C TYR A 65 -11.55 -7.41 11.28
N LEU A 66 -12.58 -7.50 12.13
CA LEU A 66 -12.93 -6.43 13.06
C LEU A 66 -11.80 -6.14 14.05
N SER A 67 -11.14 -7.19 14.55
CA SER A 67 -9.97 -7.05 15.43
C SER A 67 -8.82 -6.36 14.72
N LEU A 68 -8.54 -6.72 13.46
CA LEU A 68 -7.52 -6.06 12.65
C LEU A 68 -7.84 -4.57 12.40
N PHE A 69 -9.12 -4.24 12.17
CA PHE A 69 -9.54 -2.86 11.97
C PHE A 69 -9.44 -2.01 13.26
N LYS A 70 -9.82 -2.58 14.42
CA LYS A 70 -9.77 -1.92 15.72
C LYS A 70 -8.37 -1.89 16.36
N GLU A 71 -7.37 -2.50 15.74
CA GLU A 71 -6.01 -2.53 16.25
C GLU A 71 -5.32 -1.17 16.24
N ASP A 72 -4.35 -1.01 17.14
CA ASP A 72 -3.54 0.21 17.23
C ASP A 72 -2.73 0.45 15.93
N PRO A 73 -2.68 1.70 15.40
CA PRO A 73 -1.96 1.99 14.16
C PRO A 73 -0.48 1.58 14.16
N LEU A 74 0.23 1.70 15.30
CA LEU A 74 1.63 1.25 15.41
C LEU A 74 1.72 -0.28 15.40
N ALA A 75 0.76 -0.97 16.01
CA ALA A 75 0.66 -2.43 15.92
C ALA A 75 0.43 -2.88 14.46
N GLN A 76 -0.42 -2.19 13.71
CA GLN A 76 -0.62 -2.46 12.28
C GLN A 76 0.66 -2.28 11.45
N VAL A 77 1.42 -1.21 11.70
CA VAL A 77 2.74 -1.02 11.07
C VAL A 77 3.69 -2.16 11.42
N GLY A 78 3.66 -2.64 12.67
CA GLY A 78 4.38 -3.82 13.11
C GLY A 78 4.04 -5.06 12.29
N LEU A 79 2.76 -5.32 12.05
CA LEU A 79 2.28 -6.45 11.24
C LEU A 79 2.77 -6.38 9.80
N VAL A 80 2.65 -5.21 9.18
CA VAL A 80 3.12 -4.97 7.81
C VAL A 80 4.61 -5.26 7.70
N LYS A 81 5.41 -4.80 8.68
CA LYS A 81 6.86 -5.02 8.73
C LYS A 81 7.27 -6.47 9.01
N GLN A 82 6.48 -7.20 9.80
CA GLN A 82 6.71 -8.62 10.06
C GLN A 82 6.43 -9.49 8.82
N GLY A 83 5.58 -8.98 7.91
CA GLY A 83 5.19 -9.67 6.70
C GLY A 83 4.07 -10.69 6.96
N VAL A 84 3.18 -10.83 5.99
CA VAL A 84 2.02 -11.70 6.06
C VAL A 84 2.29 -13.00 5.31
N ALA A 85 1.76 -14.13 5.78
CA ALA A 85 1.89 -15.39 5.08
C ALA A 85 1.09 -15.37 3.76
N PRO A 86 1.58 -15.95 2.66
CA PRO A 86 0.83 -16.00 1.40
C PRO A 86 -0.54 -16.71 1.51
N MET A 87 -0.71 -17.63 2.45
CA MET A 87 -1.95 -18.40 2.67
C MET A 87 -3.14 -17.54 3.12
N VAL A 88 -2.89 -16.34 3.66
CA VAL A 88 -3.94 -15.39 4.05
C VAL A 88 -4.83 -15.00 2.87
N ILE A 89 -4.24 -14.97 1.67
CA ILE A 89 -4.93 -14.60 0.43
C ILE A 89 -6.04 -15.61 0.12
N ASP A 90 -5.84 -16.89 0.42
CA ASP A 90 -6.86 -17.93 0.22
C ASP A 90 -8.07 -17.72 1.15
N GLY A 91 -7.81 -17.39 2.42
CA GLY A 91 -8.85 -17.09 3.40
C GLY A 91 -9.63 -15.82 3.05
N LEU A 92 -8.94 -14.77 2.62
CA LEU A 92 -9.57 -13.52 2.14
C LEU A 92 -10.43 -13.77 0.90
N ALA A 93 -9.91 -14.47 -0.11
CA ALA A 93 -10.66 -14.78 -1.32
C ALA A 93 -11.92 -15.60 -1.00
N GLY A 94 -11.78 -16.62 -0.14
CA GLY A 94 -12.90 -17.44 0.31
C GLY A 94 -13.97 -16.68 1.09
N GLY A 95 -13.55 -15.75 1.97
CA GLY A 95 -14.47 -14.85 2.69
C GLY A 95 -15.19 -13.90 1.74
N MET A 96 -14.46 -13.28 0.82
CA MET A 96 -15.00 -12.35 -0.18
C MET A 96 -15.83 -13.01 -1.28
N LYS A 97 -15.89 -14.35 -1.32
CA LYS A 97 -16.56 -15.13 -2.39
C LYS A 97 -16.01 -14.81 -3.79
N VAL A 98 -14.72 -14.47 -3.88
CA VAL A 98 -14.03 -14.23 -5.15
C VAL A 98 -12.96 -15.28 -5.40
N SER A 99 -12.54 -15.44 -6.66
CA SER A 99 -11.42 -16.32 -6.96
C SER A 99 -10.10 -15.73 -6.44
N LYS A 100 -9.16 -16.60 -6.06
CA LYS A 100 -7.81 -16.18 -5.66
C LYS A 100 -7.13 -15.33 -6.73
N ASP A 101 -7.23 -15.76 -7.99
CA ASP A 101 -6.60 -15.05 -9.12
C ASP A 101 -7.17 -13.64 -9.29
N LYS A 102 -8.48 -13.46 -9.07
CA LYS A 102 -9.10 -12.14 -9.08
C LYS A 102 -8.58 -11.26 -7.95
N LEU A 103 -8.54 -11.76 -6.71
CA LEU A 103 -8.01 -10.99 -5.58
C LEU A 103 -6.54 -10.62 -5.79
N LEU A 104 -5.74 -11.52 -6.34
CA LEU A 104 -4.34 -11.24 -6.69
C LEU A 104 -4.24 -10.10 -7.72
N ALA A 105 -5.06 -10.13 -8.77
CA ALA A 105 -5.10 -9.07 -9.77
C ALA A 105 -5.53 -7.72 -9.15
N THR A 106 -6.58 -7.70 -8.32
CA THR A 106 -7.04 -6.51 -7.59
C THR A 106 -5.97 -5.89 -6.71
N LEU A 107 -5.09 -6.71 -6.12
CA LEU A 107 -4.01 -6.24 -5.24
C LEU A 107 -2.68 -5.97 -5.97
N GLY A 108 -2.64 -6.08 -7.30
CA GLY A 108 -1.41 -5.95 -8.08
C GLY A 108 -0.36 -7.03 -7.76
N LEU A 109 -0.79 -8.22 -7.34
CA LEU A 109 0.08 -9.32 -6.93
C LEU A 109 0.25 -10.35 -8.05
N ARG A 110 1.52 -10.68 -8.37
CA ARG A 110 1.81 -11.70 -9.38
C ARG A 110 1.64 -13.11 -8.82
N ARG A 111 0.72 -13.88 -9.40
CA ARG A 111 0.41 -15.27 -9.01
C ARG A 111 1.65 -16.13 -8.81
N GLU A 112 2.58 -16.12 -9.77
CA GLU A 112 3.77 -16.98 -9.70
C GLU A 112 4.70 -16.58 -8.54
N THR A 113 4.84 -15.28 -8.29
CA THR A 113 5.62 -14.78 -7.14
C THR A 113 5.01 -15.25 -5.82
N ILE A 114 3.69 -15.12 -5.66
CA ILE A 114 2.97 -15.54 -4.45
C ILE A 114 3.04 -17.05 -4.27
N ARG A 115 2.87 -17.84 -5.34
CA ARG A 115 2.97 -19.30 -5.31
C ARG A 115 4.37 -19.76 -4.91
N ARG A 116 5.42 -19.13 -5.47
CA ARG A 116 6.81 -19.43 -5.12
C ARG A 116 7.08 -19.17 -3.64
N ARG A 117 6.67 -18.00 -3.11
CA ARG A 117 6.81 -17.66 -1.68
C ARG A 117 6.05 -18.64 -0.78
N ALA A 118 4.83 -19.02 -1.16
CA ALA A 118 4.03 -19.99 -0.42
C ALA A 118 4.75 -21.34 -0.31
N LYS A 119 5.34 -21.83 -1.41
CA LYS A 119 6.14 -23.07 -1.42
C LYS A 119 7.42 -22.97 -0.57
N ALA A 120 8.05 -21.80 -0.56
CA ALA A 120 9.26 -21.53 0.21
C ALA A 120 9.00 -21.21 1.70
N ASN A 121 7.74 -21.19 2.15
CA ASN A 121 7.33 -20.69 3.46
C ASN A 121 7.85 -19.27 3.76
N GLU A 122 7.96 -18.44 2.72
CA GLU A 122 8.38 -17.05 2.82
C GLU A 122 7.18 -16.12 3.00
N SER A 123 7.30 -15.14 3.89
CA SER A 123 6.33 -14.05 4.01
C SER A 123 6.29 -13.18 2.74
N LEU A 124 5.16 -12.51 2.56
CA LEU A 124 4.99 -11.44 1.57
C LEU A 124 5.92 -10.26 1.89
N SER A 125 6.24 -9.44 0.87
CA SER A 125 6.96 -8.19 1.08
C SER A 125 6.16 -7.24 1.97
N ILE A 126 6.79 -6.16 2.44
CA ILE A 126 6.13 -5.11 3.22
C ILE A 126 4.97 -4.51 2.43
N GLU A 127 5.18 -4.18 1.15
CA GLU A 127 4.18 -3.58 0.27
C GLU A 127 3.03 -4.57 -0.03
N GLU A 128 3.37 -5.82 -0.34
CA GLU A 128 2.38 -6.88 -0.57
C GLU A 128 1.54 -7.14 0.69
N SER A 129 2.19 -7.20 1.85
CA SER A 129 1.55 -7.36 3.16
C SER A 129 0.64 -6.18 3.50
N SER A 130 1.08 -4.96 3.21
CA SER A 130 0.28 -3.74 3.40
C SER A 130 -1.04 -3.83 2.65
N ARG A 131 -0.99 -4.22 1.37
CA ARG A 131 -2.17 -4.34 0.50
C ARG A 131 -3.11 -5.46 0.93
N VAL A 132 -2.57 -6.62 1.30
CA VAL A 132 -3.35 -7.76 1.81
C VAL A 132 -4.05 -7.39 3.11
N LEU A 133 -3.34 -6.74 4.05
CA LEU A 133 -3.93 -6.27 5.30
C LEU A 133 -4.95 -5.15 5.08
N GLY A 134 -4.78 -4.33 4.04
CA GLY A 134 -5.72 -3.28 3.68
C GLY A 134 -7.10 -3.79 3.34
N ILE A 135 -7.20 -4.90 2.59
CA ILE A 135 -8.48 -5.58 2.35
C ILE A 135 -9.09 -6.05 3.68
N GLY A 136 -8.30 -6.69 4.54
CA GLY A 136 -8.78 -7.15 5.85
C GLY A 136 -9.32 -6.00 6.71
N ARG A 137 -8.64 -4.85 6.71
CA ARG A 137 -9.09 -3.62 7.39
C ARG A 137 -10.38 -3.07 6.79
N LEU A 138 -10.51 -3.07 5.45
CA LEU A 138 -11.72 -2.62 4.77
C LEU A 138 -12.94 -3.47 5.16
N ILE A 139 -12.77 -4.79 5.23
CA ILE A 139 -13.82 -5.72 5.70
C ILE A 139 -14.17 -5.43 7.16
N GLY A 140 -13.16 -5.25 8.03
CA GLY A 140 -13.37 -4.92 9.43
C GLY A 140 -14.08 -3.57 9.63
N GLN A 141 -13.80 -2.59 8.78
CA GLN A 141 -14.48 -1.29 8.78
C GLN A 141 -15.96 -1.45 8.44
N VAL A 142 -16.29 -2.20 7.37
CA VAL A 142 -17.69 -2.47 6.99
C VAL A 142 -18.43 -3.20 8.11
N GLN A 143 -17.80 -4.21 8.71
CA GLN A 143 -18.35 -4.92 9.86
C GLN A 143 -18.63 -3.96 11.02
N ALA A 144 -17.69 -3.06 11.36
CA ALA A 144 -17.87 -2.09 12.43
C ALA A 144 -19.02 -1.10 12.16
N ILE A 145 -19.18 -0.66 10.90
CA ILE A 145 -20.29 0.21 10.48
C ILE A 145 -21.62 -0.50 10.70
N VAL A 146 -21.76 -1.74 10.24
CA VAL A 146 -23.00 -2.52 10.38
C VAL A 146 -23.34 -2.80 11.84
N GLU A 147 -22.34 -3.15 12.66
CA GLU A 147 -22.51 -3.33 14.11
C GLU A 147 -23.02 -2.06 14.82
N THR A 148 -22.62 -0.89 14.33
CA THR A 148 -23.03 0.40 14.93
C THR A 148 -24.38 0.87 14.42
N SER A 149 -24.80 0.43 13.22
CA SER A 149 -26.00 0.92 12.53
C SER A 149 -27.26 0.06 12.70
N GLY A 150 -27.20 -1.09 13.39
CA GLY A 150 -28.41 -1.90 13.62
C GLY A 150 -28.13 -3.34 14.04
N ASN A 151 -28.86 -4.30 13.45
CA ASN A 151 -28.68 -5.73 13.69
C ASN A 151 -27.69 -6.34 12.68
N PRO A 152 -26.49 -6.79 13.11
CA PRO A 152 -25.51 -7.42 12.24
C PRO A 152 -25.84 -8.87 11.86
N ASP A 153 -26.91 -9.47 12.42
CA ASP A 153 -27.22 -10.89 12.20
C ASP A 153 -27.40 -11.23 10.71
N GLY A 154 -26.67 -12.24 10.26
CA GLY A 154 -26.72 -12.73 8.88
C GLY A 154 -25.95 -11.88 7.85
N PHE A 155 -25.34 -10.76 8.25
CA PHE A 155 -24.55 -9.94 7.35
C PHE A 155 -23.11 -10.48 7.20
N ASP A 156 -22.73 -10.84 5.96
CA ASP A 156 -21.37 -11.23 5.61
C ASP A 156 -20.60 -10.03 5.03
N ALA A 157 -19.85 -9.34 5.89
CA ALA A 157 -19.07 -8.17 5.50
C ALA A 157 -18.01 -8.49 4.44
N ALA A 158 -17.37 -9.67 4.50
CA ALA A 158 -16.35 -10.04 3.55
C ALA A 158 -16.95 -10.24 2.16
N ALA A 159 -18.05 -11.01 2.06
CA ALA A 159 -18.78 -11.21 0.81
C ALA A 159 -19.33 -9.89 0.25
N TRP A 160 -19.85 -9.01 1.11
CA TRP A 160 -20.33 -7.69 0.71
C TRP A 160 -19.21 -6.83 0.11
N VAL A 161 -18.04 -6.77 0.75
CA VAL A 161 -16.87 -6.04 0.21
C VAL A 161 -16.43 -6.61 -1.13
N GLY A 162 -16.38 -7.94 -1.25
CA GLY A 162 -16.07 -8.60 -2.52
C GLY A 162 -16.99 -8.14 -3.65
N ALA A 163 -18.31 -8.16 -3.42
CA ALA A 163 -19.28 -7.72 -4.41
C ALA A 163 -19.24 -6.20 -4.65
N TRP A 164 -19.04 -5.39 -3.61
CA TRP A 164 -19.04 -3.93 -3.72
C TRP A 164 -17.84 -3.40 -4.50
N LEU A 165 -16.65 -3.98 -4.31
CA LEU A 165 -15.44 -3.59 -5.03
C LEU A 165 -15.57 -3.76 -6.55
N ASP A 166 -16.43 -4.66 -7.02
CA ASP A 166 -16.69 -4.89 -8.44
C ASP A 166 -17.78 -4.02 -9.04
N ARG A 167 -18.51 -3.24 -8.23
CA ARG A 167 -19.59 -2.39 -8.72
C ARG A 167 -19.01 -1.09 -9.30
N PRO A 168 -19.30 -0.76 -10.58
CA PRO A 168 -19.03 0.56 -11.12
C PRO A 168 -19.68 1.64 -10.26
N LEU A 169 -18.93 2.67 -9.85
CA LEU A 169 -19.46 3.79 -9.07
C LEU A 169 -19.49 5.07 -9.93
N PRO A 170 -20.63 5.77 -10.00
CA PRO A 170 -20.71 7.06 -10.70
C PRO A 170 -19.69 8.09 -10.19
N ALA A 171 -19.44 8.10 -8.88
CA ALA A 171 -18.45 8.98 -8.25
C ALA A 171 -16.99 8.72 -8.66
N LEU A 172 -16.73 7.57 -9.29
CA LEU A 172 -15.44 7.22 -9.90
C LEU A 172 -15.50 7.30 -11.43
N GLY A 173 -16.47 8.02 -11.99
CA GLY A 173 -16.67 8.09 -13.45
C GLY A 173 -17.05 6.74 -14.07
N GLY A 174 -17.68 5.85 -13.31
CA GLY A 174 -18.03 4.49 -13.75
C GLY A 174 -16.91 3.46 -13.56
N GLN A 175 -15.77 3.82 -12.96
CA GLN A 175 -14.75 2.86 -12.57
C GLN A 175 -15.17 2.05 -11.34
N ARG A 176 -14.56 0.88 -11.19
CA ARG A 176 -14.78 -0.01 -10.04
C ARG A 176 -13.79 0.33 -8.92
N PRO A 177 -14.20 0.34 -7.65
CA PRO A 177 -13.27 0.53 -6.53
C PRO A 177 -12.10 -0.47 -6.53
N ALA A 178 -12.31 -1.69 -7.03
CA ALA A 178 -11.25 -2.71 -7.19
C ALA A 178 -10.02 -2.21 -7.97
N GLU A 179 -10.20 -1.25 -8.88
CA GLU A 179 -9.12 -0.73 -9.73
C GLU A 179 -8.16 0.20 -8.97
N LEU A 180 -8.49 0.60 -7.75
CA LEU A 180 -7.65 1.42 -6.87
C LEU A 180 -6.94 0.60 -5.79
N MET A 181 -7.21 -0.71 -5.69
CA MET A 181 -6.79 -1.53 -4.54
C MET A 181 -5.36 -2.06 -4.62
N ASP A 182 -4.65 -1.77 -5.71
CA ASP A 182 -3.26 -2.17 -5.98
C ASP A 182 -2.23 -1.23 -5.35
N THR A 183 -2.68 -0.17 -4.68
CA THR A 183 -1.87 0.80 -3.94
C THR A 183 -2.44 1.05 -2.54
N ALA A 184 -1.60 1.45 -1.58
CA ALA A 184 -2.07 1.74 -0.23
C ALA A 184 -2.91 3.04 -0.19
N GLU A 185 -2.54 4.00 -1.02
CA GLU A 185 -3.22 5.28 -1.22
C GLU A 185 -4.62 5.06 -1.78
N GLY A 186 -4.76 4.25 -2.84
CA GLY A 186 -6.07 3.92 -3.40
C GLY A 186 -6.95 3.14 -2.42
N GLN A 187 -6.38 2.22 -1.62
CA GLN A 187 -7.11 1.57 -0.54
C GLN A 187 -7.64 2.56 0.51
N ALA A 188 -6.87 3.60 0.86
CA ALA A 188 -7.32 4.65 1.78
C ALA A 188 -8.47 5.49 1.18
N VAL A 189 -8.40 5.80 -0.12
CA VAL A 189 -9.49 6.47 -0.84
C VAL A 189 -10.76 5.62 -0.79
N VAL A 190 -10.67 4.33 -1.11
CA VAL A 190 -11.80 3.40 -1.08
C VAL A 190 -12.40 3.25 0.32
N ALA A 191 -11.56 3.12 1.36
CA ALA A 191 -12.00 3.08 2.75
C ALA A 191 -12.78 4.35 3.13
N SER A 192 -12.30 5.52 2.70
CA SER A 192 -12.98 6.80 2.94
C SER A 192 -14.33 6.90 2.22
N MET A 193 -14.48 6.28 1.05
CA MET A 193 -15.75 6.26 0.30
C MET A 193 -16.81 5.45 1.05
N ILE A 194 -16.47 4.27 1.57
CA ILE A 194 -17.38 3.46 2.40
C ILE A 194 -17.82 4.22 3.65
N LEU A 195 -16.92 4.98 4.27
CA LEU A 195 -17.29 5.78 5.43
C LEU A 195 -18.28 6.89 5.08
N ARG A 196 -18.07 7.58 3.95
CA ARG A 196 -18.95 8.67 3.51
C ARG A 196 -20.29 8.19 2.91
N SER A 197 -20.39 6.95 2.43
CA SER A 197 -21.67 6.40 2.00
C SER A 197 -22.63 6.22 3.17
N GLN A 198 -22.14 6.10 4.41
CA GLN A 198 -22.96 6.11 5.63
C GLN A 198 -23.72 7.43 5.82
N SER A 199 -23.13 8.56 5.40
CA SER A 199 -23.76 9.89 5.47
C SER A 199 -24.59 10.26 4.23
N GLY A 200 -24.83 9.31 3.30
CA GLY A 200 -25.66 9.53 2.10
C GLY A 200 -24.97 10.27 0.95
N ALA A 201 -23.64 10.42 0.96
CA ALA A 201 -22.93 11.28 0.03
C ALA A 201 -22.56 10.64 -1.33
N PHE A 202 -22.89 9.36 -1.57
CA PHE A 202 -22.44 8.60 -2.75
C PHE A 202 -23.51 7.68 -3.37
N ALA A 203 -24.81 8.00 -3.19
CA ALA A 203 -25.91 7.29 -3.86
C ALA A 203 -26.12 7.79 -5.30
#